data_AF-A0A7L0PSN8-F1
#
_entry.id   AF-A0A7L0PSN8-F1
#
_cell.length_a   1.000
_cell.length_b   1.000
_cell.length_c   1.000
_cell.angle_alpha   90.00
_cell.angle_beta   90.00
_cell.angle_gamma   90.00
#
_symmetry.space_group_name_H-M   'P 1'
#
loop_
_entity.id
_entity.type
_entity.pdbx_description
1 polymer ?
#
loop_
_entity_poly.entity_id
_entity_poly.type
_entity_poly.pdbx_seq_one_letter_code
_entity_poly.pdbx_strand_id
1 'polypeptide(L)'
;NKRDEHLLKKRNVPQEESLEDSDVDADFKAVIFTVIFFFQNATSDNPVIQLSAVQAARKLLSSDRNPPIDDLIKSGILPILVKCLERDDNPSLQFEAAWALTNIASGTSAQTQAVVQSNAVPLFLRLLHSPHQNVCEQAVWALGNIIGDGPQCRDYVISLGVVKPLLSFINPSIPITFLRNVTWVIVNLCRNKDPPPPMETVQEILPALCVLIYHTDINILVDTVWALSYLTDGGNEQIQMVIDSGVVPFLVPLLSHQEVKVQTAALRAVGNIVTGTDEQTQVVLNCDVLSYFPNLLTHPKEKINKEAVWFLSNITAGNQQQVQAVIDAGLIPMIIHQLAKGDFGTQKEAAWAISNLTISGRKDQVEYLVQQNVIPPFCNLLSVKDSQVVQVVLDGLKNILIMAGDEASTIAEIIEECGGLEKIEALQQHENEDIYKLAFEIIDQYFSGDDIDEDPSLIPEATQGGTYNFDPTANLQTKEFNF
;
A
#
# COMPACT_ATOMS: atom_id res chain seq x y z
N ASN A 1 1.04 -7.32 -2.60
CA ASN A 1 1.20 -8.66 -2.01
C ASN A 1 2.07 -9.63 -2.81
N LYS A 2 1.76 -10.07 -4.05
CA LYS A 2 2.76 -10.90 -4.82
C LYS A 2 4.04 -10.14 -5.24
N ARG A 3 4.00 -8.81 -5.31
CA ARG A 3 5.17 -7.98 -5.64
C ARG A 3 6.10 -7.76 -4.45
N ASP A 4 5.59 -7.88 -3.22
CA ASP A 4 6.36 -7.60 -2.00
C ASP A 4 7.38 -8.71 -1.72
N GLU A 5 7.03 -9.98 -1.97
CA GLU A 5 7.96 -11.11 -1.76
C GLU A 5 9.17 -11.10 -2.70
N HIS A 6 8.99 -10.73 -3.97
CA HIS A 6 10.08 -10.65 -4.96
C HIS A 6 11.03 -9.45 -4.74
N LEU A 7 10.71 -8.54 -3.82
CA LEU A 7 11.54 -7.35 -3.54
C LEU A 7 12.38 -7.50 -2.27
N LEU A 8 12.03 -8.42 -1.36
CA LEU A 8 12.69 -8.57 -0.06
C LEU A 8 14.05 -9.25 -0.16
N LYS A 9 14.13 -10.30 -0.98
CA LYS A 9 15.34 -11.11 -1.16
C LYS A 9 15.63 -11.28 -2.64
N LYS A 10 16.90 -11.18 -2.99
CA LYS A 10 17.40 -11.31 -4.36
C LYS A 10 18.48 -12.39 -4.38
N ARG A 11 18.28 -13.41 -5.21
CA ARG A 11 19.35 -14.37 -5.55
C ARG A 11 20.31 -13.70 -6.53
N ASN A 12 21.61 -13.96 -6.38
CA ASN A 12 22.62 -13.48 -7.31
C ASN A 12 22.93 -14.59 -8.33
N VAL A 13 22.42 -14.43 -9.56
CA VAL A 13 22.60 -15.37 -10.68
C VAL A 13 23.30 -14.63 -11.84
N PRO A 14 24.41 -15.16 -12.39
CA PRO A 14 25.06 -14.58 -13.57
C PRO A 14 24.14 -14.57 -14.81
N GLN A 15 24.18 -13.52 -15.62
CA GLN A 15 23.31 -13.35 -16.81
C GLN A 15 23.54 -14.37 -17.95
N GLU A 16 24.57 -15.22 -17.89
CA GLU A 16 24.98 -16.12 -18.99
C GLU A 16 24.67 -17.61 -18.77
N GLU A 17 24.14 -18.04 -17.62
CA GLU A 17 23.99 -19.47 -17.28
C GLU A 17 22.51 -19.89 -17.07
N SER A 18 21.62 -19.61 -18.03
CA SER A 18 20.31 -20.29 -18.06
C SER A 18 20.42 -21.58 -18.87
N LEU A 19 20.52 -22.73 -18.20
CA LEU A 19 20.35 -24.04 -18.85
C LEU A 19 18.91 -24.54 -18.63
N GLU A 20 18.37 -25.15 -19.68
CA GLU A 20 17.01 -25.70 -19.75
C GLU A 20 16.80 -26.89 -18.80
N ASP A 21 15.56 -27.03 -18.32
CA ASP A 21 15.07 -28.02 -17.36
C ASP A 21 15.52 -29.47 -17.69
N SER A 22 16.04 -30.20 -16.69
CA SER A 22 16.27 -31.66 -16.77
C SER A 22 15.70 -32.43 -15.57
N ASP A 23 15.32 -33.68 -15.82
CA ASP A 23 14.51 -34.59 -15.00
C ASP A 23 14.95 -34.80 -13.53
N VAL A 24 13.96 -34.75 -12.62
CA VAL A 24 14.10 -34.53 -11.17
C VAL A 24 14.57 -35.76 -10.35
N ASP A 25 14.47 -37.00 -10.87
CA ASP A 25 14.65 -38.22 -10.05
C ASP A 25 16.02 -38.90 -10.16
N ALA A 26 16.76 -38.69 -11.27
CA ALA A 26 18.12 -39.22 -11.42
C ALA A 26 19.19 -38.33 -10.74
N ASP A 27 18.84 -37.06 -10.47
CA ASP A 27 19.76 -36.03 -9.99
C ASP A 27 20.02 -36.10 -8.48
N PHE A 28 19.08 -36.61 -7.67
CA PHE A 28 19.18 -36.55 -6.21
C PHE A 28 20.40 -37.32 -5.63
N LYS A 29 20.75 -38.48 -6.19
CA LYS A 29 21.95 -39.23 -5.77
C LYS A 29 23.24 -38.57 -6.22
N ALA A 30 23.24 -37.92 -7.38
CA ALA A 30 24.39 -37.17 -7.88
C ALA A 30 24.63 -35.91 -7.03
N VAL A 31 23.57 -35.21 -6.63
CA VAL A 31 23.61 -34.05 -5.72
C VAL A 31 24.19 -34.45 -4.37
N ILE A 32 23.74 -35.54 -3.73
CA ILE A 32 24.28 -35.98 -2.43
C ILE A 32 25.78 -36.28 -2.51
N PHE A 33 26.22 -37.01 -3.54
CA PHE A 33 27.64 -37.35 -3.72
C PHE A 33 28.49 -36.09 -3.96
N THR A 34 27.95 -35.15 -4.73
CA THR A 34 28.55 -33.85 -5.02
C THR A 34 28.67 -32.98 -3.77
N VAL A 35 27.64 -32.95 -2.92
CA VAL A 35 27.63 -32.20 -1.65
C VAL A 35 28.64 -32.76 -0.64
N ILE A 36 28.76 -34.09 -0.51
CA ILE A 36 29.78 -34.73 0.35
C ILE A 36 31.19 -34.39 -0.15
N PHE A 37 31.40 -34.44 -1.46
CA PHE A 37 32.68 -34.08 -2.08
C PHE A 37 33.05 -32.61 -1.84
N PHE A 38 32.09 -31.68 -1.94
CA PHE A 38 32.32 -30.27 -1.62
C PHE A 38 32.71 -30.05 -0.17
N PHE A 39 32.04 -30.71 0.78
CA PHE A 39 32.37 -30.60 2.19
C PHE A 39 33.81 -31.05 2.49
N GLN A 40 34.21 -32.21 1.97
CA GLN A 40 35.57 -32.73 2.18
C GLN A 40 36.64 -31.78 1.61
N ASN A 41 36.43 -31.24 0.40
CA ASN A 41 37.42 -30.36 -0.21
C ASN A 41 37.42 -28.94 0.37
N ALA A 42 36.27 -28.43 0.84
CA ALA A 42 36.18 -27.12 1.47
C ALA A 42 36.90 -27.05 2.84
N THR A 43 37.08 -28.20 3.50
CA THR A 43 37.88 -28.32 4.74
C THR A 43 39.38 -28.51 4.49
N SER A 44 39.83 -28.60 3.24
CA SER A 44 41.24 -28.76 2.91
C SER A 44 42.07 -27.55 3.33
N ASP A 45 43.26 -27.80 3.89
CA ASP A 45 44.25 -26.75 4.16
C ASP A 45 44.91 -26.21 2.86
N ASN A 46 44.68 -26.86 1.72
CA ASN A 46 45.18 -26.39 0.42
C ASN A 46 44.24 -25.29 -0.13
N PRO A 47 44.71 -24.03 -0.28
CA PRO A 47 43.87 -22.92 -0.70
C PRO A 47 43.23 -23.11 -2.08
N VAL A 48 43.90 -23.84 -2.99
CA VAL A 48 43.39 -24.10 -4.35
C VAL A 48 42.23 -25.09 -4.31
N ILE A 49 42.36 -26.15 -3.49
CA ILE A 49 41.32 -27.16 -3.31
C ILE A 49 40.10 -26.54 -2.62
N GLN A 50 40.34 -25.75 -1.57
CA GLN A 50 39.28 -25.04 -0.85
C GLN A 50 38.54 -24.05 -1.77
N LEU A 51 39.26 -23.22 -2.53
CA LEU A 51 38.66 -22.28 -3.48
C LEU A 51 37.81 -23.01 -4.53
N SER A 52 38.35 -24.07 -5.13
CA SER A 52 37.61 -24.87 -6.12
C SER A 52 36.33 -25.48 -5.54
N ALA A 53 36.35 -25.92 -4.29
CA ALA A 53 35.18 -26.49 -3.62
C ALA A 53 34.11 -25.43 -3.32
N VAL A 54 34.52 -24.27 -2.79
CA VAL A 54 33.61 -23.15 -2.51
C VAL A 54 33.01 -22.59 -3.79
N GLN A 55 33.81 -22.49 -4.86
CA GLN A 55 33.33 -22.12 -6.19
C GLN A 55 32.27 -23.09 -6.71
N ALA A 56 32.51 -24.40 -6.58
CA ALA A 56 31.56 -25.41 -7.03
C ALA A 56 30.25 -25.37 -6.23
N ALA A 57 30.33 -25.17 -4.91
CA ALA A 57 29.15 -24.95 -4.05
C ALA A 57 28.38 -23.69 -4.48
N ARG A 58 29.07 -22.58 -4.79
CA ARG A 58 28.44 -21.37 -5.31
C ARG A 58 27.76 -21.61 -6.67
N LYS A 59 28.41 -22.35 -7.59
CA LYS A 59 27.82 -22.70 -8.90
C LYS A 59 26.49 -23.43 -8.71
N LEU A 60 26.48 -24.47 -7.87
CA LEU A 60 25.29 -25.25 -7.56
C LEU A 60 24.14 -24.40 -7.01
N LEU A 61 24.47 -23.38 -6.19
CA LEU A 61 23.49 -22.44 -5.64
C LEU A 61 22.98 -21.38 -6.63
N SER A 62 23.62 -21.25 -7.79
CA SER A 62 23.34 -20.18 -8.76
C SER A 62 22.73 -20.69 -10.07
N SER A 63 22.94 -21.96 -10.42
CA SER A 63 22.60 -22.53 -11.74
C SER A 63 21.13 -22.95 -11.88
N ASP A 64 20.43 -23.21 -10.78
CA ASP A 64 19.04 -23.70 -10.79
C ASP A 64 18.06 -22.66 -10.21
N ARG A 65 16.82 -22.67 -10.69
CA ARG A 65 15.69 -21.99 -10.07
C ARG A 65 15.41 -22.54 -8.66
N ASN A 66 15.63 -23.84 -8.44
CA ASN A 66 15.45 -24.52 -7.15
C ASN A 66 16.75 -25.18 -6.67
N PRO A 67 17.76 -24.38 -6.26
CA PRO A 67 19.03 -24.92 -5.81
C PRO A 67 18.85 -25.76 -4.54
N PRO A 68 19.67 -26.79 -4.31
CA PRO A 68 19.56 -27.70 -3.15
C PRO A 68 20.11 -27.05 -1.87
N ILE A 69 19.48 -25.93 -1.46
CA ILE A 69 19.90 -25.12 -0.30
C ILE A 69 19.85 -25.95 0.99
N ASP A 70 18.76 -26.67 1.23
CA ASP A 70 18.60 -27.44 2.47
C ASP A 70 19.62 -28.58 2.57
N ASP A 71 19.97 -29.21 1.45
CA ASP A 71 20.95 -30.29 1.44
C ASP A 71 22.37 -29.76 1.69
N LEU A 72 22.70 -28.59 1.14
CA LEU A 72 23.95 -27.90 1.46
C LEU A 72 24.01 -27.51 2.94
N ILE A 73 22.92 -26.98 3.51
CA ILE A 73 22.87 -26.68 4.96
C ILE A 73 23.07 -27.95 5.79
N LYS A 74 22.34 -29.03 5.48
CA LYS A 74 22.43 -30.33 6.19
C LYS A 74 23.82 -30.97 6.09
N SER A 75 24.59 -30.67 5.05
CA SER A 75 25.97 -31.16 4.91
C SER A 75 26.95 -30.56 5.91
N GLY A 76 26.59 -29.46 6.59
CA GLY A 76 27.47 -28.74 7.51
C GLY A 76 28.42 -27.77 6.83
N ILE A 77 28.17 -27.37 5.57
CA ILE A 77 29.05 -26.45 4.83
C ILE A 77 29.08 -25.02 5.40
N LEU A 78 28.03 -24.58 6.12
CA LEU A 78 27.88 -23.19 6.55
C LEU A 78 29.05 -22.68 7.42
N PRO A 79 29.47 -23.36 8.52
CA PRO A 79 30.63 -22.92 9.30
C PRO A 79 31.93 -22.81 8.47
N ILE A 80 32.07 -23.64 7.43
CA ILE A 80 33.24 -23.61 6.54
C ILE A 80 33.19 -22.36 5.66
N LEU A 81 32.04 -22.06 5.05
CA LEU A 81 31.86 -20.84 4.25
C LEU A 81 32.07 -19.59 5.11
N VAL A 82 31.55 -19.56 6.34
CA VAL A 82 31.76 -18.46 7.28
C VAL A 82 33.24 -18.30 7.60
N LYS A 83 33.97 -19.39 7.90
CA LYS A 83 35.42 -19.34 8.12
C LYS A 83 36.20 -18.86 6.89
N CYS A 84 35.72 -19.15 5.67
CA CYS A 84 36.33 -18.65 4.45
C CYS A 84 36.23 -17.11 4.32
N LEU A 85 35.21 -16.48 4.91
CA LEU A 85 35.11 -15.01 4.96
C LEU A 85 36.24 -14.38 5.79
N GLU A 86 36.88 -15.14 6.69
CA GLU A 86 37.95 -14.63 7.56
C GLU A 86 39.29 -14.45 6.82
N ARG A 87 39.44 -15.03 5.63
CA ARG A 87 40.69 -15.12 4.86
C ARG A 87 41.00 -13.85 4.07
N ASP A 88 41.43 -12.80 4.76
CA ASP A 88 41.80 -11.51 4.14
C ASP A 88 42.98 -11.62 3.16
N ASP A 89 43.75 -12.71 3.23
CA ASP A 89 44.82 -13.06 2.29
C ASP A 89 44.32 -13.66 0.96
N ASN A 90 43.03 -14.00 0.87
CA ASN A 90 42.44 -14.63 -0.31
C ASN A 90 41.06 -14.00 -0.67
N PRO A 91 41.04 -12.84 -1.33
CA PRO A 91 39.80 -12.14 -1.66
C PRO A 91 38.89 -12.92 -2.62
N SER A 92 39.46 -13.77 -3.48
CA SER A 92 38.67 -14.66 -4.35
C SER A 92 37.87 -15.67 -3.54
N LEU A 93 38.48 -16.24 -2.49
CA LEU A 93 37.79 -17.16 -1.58
C LEU A 93 36.70 -16.44 -0.77
N GLN A 94 36.98 -15.24 -0.26
CA GLN A 94 35.99 -14.42 0.44
C GLN A 94 34.79 -14.12 -0.47
N PHE A 95 35.05 -13.73 -1.72
CA PHE A 95 34.00 -13.44 -2.70
C PHE A 95 33.10 -14.65 -2.97
N GLU A 96 33.68 -15.81 -3.25
CA GLU A 96 32.93 -17.03 -3.57
C GLU A 96 32.13 -17.54 -2.36
N ALA A 97 32.72 -17.47 -1.16
CA ALA A 97 32.03 -17.82 0.09
C ALA A 97 30.87 -16.85 0.39
N ALA A 98 31.09 -15.55 0.23
CA ALA A 98 30.06 -14.53 0.43
C ALA A 98 28.91 -14.72 -0.57
N TRP A 99 29.22 -15.05 -1.83
CA TRP A 99 28.20 -15.31 -2.85
C TRP A 99 27.40 -16.58 -2.53
N ALA A 100 28.05 -17.69 -2.16
CA ALA A 100 27.34 -18.89 -1.73
C ALA A 100 26.36 -18.59 -0.57
N LEU A 101 26.83 -17.90 0.48
CA LEU A 101 26.00 -17.51 1.62
C LEU A 101 24.86 -16.54 1.22
N THR A 102 25.11 -15.64 0.27
CA THR A 102 24.07 -14.73 -0.28
C THR A 102 22.92 -15.51 -0.89
N ASN A 103 23.23 -16.55 -1.68
CA ASN A 103 22.21 -17.36 -2.34
C ASN A 103 21.47 -18.27 -1.35
N ILE A 104 22.14 -18.78 -0.30
CA ILE A 104 21.46 -19.47 0.80
C ILE A 104 20.50 -18.52 1.53
N ALA A 105 20.95 -17.31 1.87
CA ALA A 105 20.12 -16.29 2.52
C ALA A 105 18.99 -15.75 1.63
N SER A 106 19.04 -15.97 0.32
CA SER A 106 17.98 -15.57 -0.62
C SER A 106 16.72 -16.46 -0.55
N GLY A 107 16.81 -17.60 0.14
CA GLY A 107 15.72 -18.57 0.23
C GLY A 107 14.74 -18.30 1.38
N THR A 108 14.24 -19.38 1.99
CA THR A 108 13.23 -19.32 3.06
C THR A 108 13.81 -18.66 4.33
N SER A 109 12.93 -18.26 5.26
CA SER A 109 13.38 -17.71 6.54
C SER A 109 14.21 -18.72 7.34
N ALA A 110 13.87 -20.01 7.33
CA ALA A 110 14.69 -21.04 7.97
C ALA A 110 16.12 -21.10 7.41
N GLN A 111 16.27 -20.98 6.08
CA GLN A 111 17.58 -20.96 5.41
C GLN A 111 18.37 -19.70 5.75
N THR A 112 17.69 -18.56 5.87
CA THR A 112 18.32 -17.29 6.26
C THR A 112 18.77 -17.32 7.73
N GLN A 113 17.92 -17.85 8.62
CA GLN A 113 18.26 -18.06 10.02
C GLN A 113 19.47 -18.99 10.19
N ALA A 114 19.62 -20.03 9.34
CA ALA A 114 20.80 -20.90 9.39
C ALA A 114 22.10 -20.11 9.11
N VAL A 115 22.09 -19.17 8.17
CA VAL A 115 23.22 -18.27 7.89
C VAL A 115 23.50 -17.34 9.07
N VAL A 116 22.45 -16.76 9.66
CA VAL A 116 22.57 -15.88 10.84
C VAL A 116 23.14 -16.63 12.06
N GLN A 117 22.61 -17.82 12.36
CA GLN A 117 23.06 -18.69 13.46
C GLN A 117 24.50 -19.20 13.27
N SER A 118 24.99 -19.22 12.04
CA SER A 118 26.39 -19.54 11.72
C SER A 118 27.35 -18.37 11.98
N ASN A 119 26.87 -17.25 12.55
CA ASN A 119 27.64 -16.05 12.89
C ASN A 119 28.27 -15.35 11.66
N ALA A 120 27.58 -15.37 10.51
CA ALA A 120 28.05 -14.74 9.29
C ALA A 120 27.96 -13.20 9.30
N VAL A 121 26.99 -12.63 10.04
CA VAL A 121 26.69 -11.17 10.00
C VAL A 121 27.88 -10.31 10.43
N PRO A 122 28.56 -10.55 11.57
CA PRO A 122 29.74 -9.76 11.94
C PRO A 122 30.86 -9.81 10.90
N LEU A 123 31.03 -10.94 10.21
CA LEU A 123 32.02 -11.07 9.13
C LEU A 123 31.62 -10.28 7.90
N PHE A 124 30.34 -10.30 7.49
CA PHE A 124 29.87 -9.44 6.40
C PHE A 124 30.08 -7.94 6.72
N LEU A 125 29.84 -7.51 7.96
CA LEU A 125 30.12 -6.13 8.38
C LEU A 125 31.61 -5.78 8.29
N ARG A 126 32.49 -6.74 8.64
CA ARG A 126 33.94 -6.58 8.43
C ARG A 126 34.27 -6.42 6.95
N LEU A 127 33.66 -7.24 6.08
CA LEU A 127 33.88 -7.22 4.63
C LEU A 127 33.40 -5.93 3.94
N LEU A 128 32.53 -5.13 4.56
CA LEU A 128 32.19 -3.78 4.09
C LEU A 128 33.42 -2.84 4.05
N HIS A 129 34.47 -3.17 4.80
CA HIS A 129 35.72 -2.40 4.83
C HIS A 129 36.81 -3.03 3.95
N SER A 130 36.47 -4.03 3.13
CA SER A 130 37.42 -4.67 2.22
C SER A 130 37.90 -3.68 1.16
N PRO A 131 39.21 -3.65 0.82
CA PRO A 131 39.70 -2.86 -0.31
C PRO A 131 39.24 -3.42 -1.67
N HIS A 132 38.68 -4.65 -1.68
CA HIS A 132 38.20 -5.31 -2.88
C HIS A 132 36.71 -5.07 -3.07
N GLN A 133 36.38 -4.26 -4.07
CA GLN A 133 35.02 -3.82 -4.34
C GLN A 133 34.04 -4.98 -4.54
N ASN A 134 34.42 -6.04 -5.27
CA ASN A 134 33.58 -7.22 -5.47
C ASN A 134 33.22 -7.94 -4.17
N VAL A 135 34.16 -8.01 -3.21
CA VAL A 135 33.92 -8.59 -1.88
C VAL A 135 32.95 -7.72 -1.08
N CYS A 136 33.16 -6.40 -1.11
CA CYS A 136 32.29 -5.43 -0.45
C CYS A 136 30.86 -5.48 -1.01
N GLU A 137 30.70 -5.45 -2.34
CA GLU A 137 29.42 -5.54 -3.03
C GLU A 137 28.66 -6.82 -2.66
N GLN A 138 29.37 -7.95 -2.63
CA GLN A 138 28.78 -9.24 -2.29
C GLN A 138 28.34 -9.29 -0.82
N ALA A 139 29.09 -8.67 0.10
CA ALA A 139 28.71 -8.55 1.50
C ALA A 139 27.46 -7.67 1.68
N VAL A 140 27.35 -6.55 0.96
CA VAL A 140 26.13 -5.72 0.94
C VAL A 140 24.93 -6.53 0.46
N TRP A 141 25.08 -7.33 -0.59
CA TRP A 141 24.00 -8.18 -1.08
C TRP A 141 23.54 -9.22 -0.04
N ALA A 142 24.50 -9.91 0.59
CA ALA A 142 24.22 -10.88 1.66
C ALA A 142 23.44 -10.25 2.81
N LEU A 143 23.90 -9.08 3.29
CA LEU A 143 23.23 -8.32 4.35
C LEU A 143 21.84 -7.90 3.92
N GLY A 144 21.65 -7.47 2.66
CA GLY A 144 20.34 -7.14 2.12
C GLY A 144 19.33 -8.27 2.20
N ASN A 145 19.74 -9.50 1.86
CA ASN A 145 18.88 -10.70 1.99
C ASN A 145 18.54 -11.02 3.45
N ILE A 146 19.50 -10.86 4.36
CA ILE A 146 19.31 -11.11 5.79
C ILE A 146 18.36 -10.06 6.39
N ILE A 147 18.61 -8.77 6.13
CA ILE A 147 17.75 -7.66 6.59
C ILE A 147 16.33 -7.82 6.03
N GLY A 148 16.20 -8.21 4.76
CA GLY A 148 14.93 -8.43 4.09
C GLY A 148 14.12 -9.64 4.59
N ASP A 149 14.69 -10.51 5.44
CA ASP A 149 13.98 -11.67 5.99
C ASP A 149 12.87 -11.30 6.97
N GLY A 150 13.04 -10.20 7.70
CA GLY A 150 12.06 -9.75 8.68
C GLY A 150 12.63 -8.77 9.70
N PRO A 151 11.76 -8.19 10.53
CA PRO A 151 12.13 -7.13 11.47
C PRO A 151 13.15 -7.59 12.51
N GLN A 152 13.11 -8.84 12.97
CA GLN A 152 14.10 -9.35 13.93
C GLN A 152 15.51 -9.42 13.33
N CYS A 153 15.63 -9.89 12.09
CA CYS A 153 16.90 -9.91 11.37
C CYS A 153 17.40 -8.49 11.10
N ARG A 154 16.52 -7.62 10.59
CA ARG A 154 16.82 -6.20 10.37
C ARG A 154 17.39 -5.55 11.64
N ASP A 155 16.71 -5.68 12.78
CA ASP A 155 17.11 -5.04 14.03
C ASP A 155 18.40 -5.65 14.60
N TYR A 156 18.61 -6.95 14.41
CA TYR A 156 19.89 -7.58 14.74
C TYR A 156 21.05 -6.99 13.93
N VAL A 157 20.91 -6.86 12.60
CA VAL A 157 21.96 -6.29 11.76
C VAL A 157 22.18 -4.79 12.07
N ILE A 158 21.11 -4.05 12.37
CA ILE A 158 21.19 -2.66 12.87
C ILE A 158 21.98 -2.59 14.18
N SER A 159 21.68 -3.46 15.14
CA SER A 159 22.34 -3.47 16.46
C SER A 159 23.86 -3.71 16.39
N LEU A 160 24.33 -4.32 15.30
CA LEU A 160 25.74 -4.53 15.02
C LEU A 160 26.42 -3.38 14.24
N GLY A 161 25.68 -2.32 13.90
CA GLY A 161 26.23 -1.09 13.33
C GLY A 161 26.34 -1.05 11.81
N VAL A 162 25.41 -1.68 11.07
CA VAL A 162 25.44 -1.70 9.58
C VAL A 162 25.22 -0.34 8.92
N VAL A 163 24.47 0.57 9.57
CA VAL A 163 23.92 1.77 8.94
C VAL A 163 25.02 2.70 8.45
N LYS A 164 25.93 3.13 9.33
CA LYS A 164 27.02 4.06 8.98
C LYS A 164 27.94 3.54 7.87
N PRO A 165 28.45 2.30 7.92
CA PRO A 165 29.21 1.72 6.81
C PRO A 165 28.43 1.73 5.50
N LEU A 166 27.15 1.34 5.51
CA LEU A 166 26.32 1.30 4.32
C LEU A 166 26.12 2.69 3.70
N LEU A 167 25.84 3.71 4.53
CA LEU A 167 25.64 5.08 4.07
C LEU A 167 26.93 5.72 3.51
N SER A 168 28.11 5.29 3.97
CA SER A 168 29.40 5.80 3.46
C SER A 168 29.64 5.48 1.97
N PHE A 169 28.93 4.50 1.42
CA PHE A 169 28.98 4.16 0.00
C PHE A 169 28.25 5.16 -0.89
N ILE A 170 27.41 6.03 -0.34
CA ILE A 170 26.69 7.04 -1.12
C ILE A 170 27.63 8.20 -1.43
N ASN A 171 28.34 8.09 -2.56
CA ASN A 171 29.25 9.11 -3.06
C ASN A 171 29.26 9.15 -4.60
N PRO A 172 29.68 10.25 -5.25
CA PRO A 172 29.61 10.39 -6.71
C PRO A 172 30.47 9.40 -7.52
N SER A 173 31.45 8.76 -6.89
CA SER A 173 32.37 7.83 -7.58
C SER A 173 31.94 6.37 -7.51
N ILE A 174 30.88 6.05 -6.76
CA ILE A 174 30.40 4.68 -6.66
C ILE A 174 29.83 4.18 -8.00
N PRO A 175 30.13 2.94 -8.42
CA PRO A 175 29.49 2.37 -9.59
C PRO A 175 27.98 2.23 -9.41
N ILE A 176 27.21 2.57 -10.45
CA ILE A 176 25.74 2.61 -10.42
C ILE A 176 25.13 1.26 -10.01
N THR A 177 25.71 0.14 -10.46
CA THR A 177 25.26 -1.20 -10.06
C THR A 177 25.40 -1.44 -8.57
N PHE A 178 26.49 -0.96 -7.97
CA PHE A 178 26.69 -1.05 -6.53
C PHE A 178 25.73 -0.12 -5.78
N LEU A 179 25.55 1.12 -6.25
CA LEU A 179 24.62 2.05 -5.62
C LEU A 179 23.17 1.53 -5.62
N ARG A 180 22.73 0.87 -6.70
CA ARG A 180 21.43 0.18 -6.75
C ARG A 180 21.30 -0.90 -5.67
N ASN A 181 22.38 -1.64 -5.39
CA ASN A 181 22.36 -2.63 -4.31
C ASN A 181 22.32 -1.96 -2.94
N VAL A 182 23.11 -0.91 -2.72
CA VAL A 182 23.09 -0.11 -1.49
C VAL A 182 21.69 0.47 -1.24
N THR A 183 21.05 1.07 -2.24
CA THR A 183 19.70 1.63 -2.12
C THR A 183 18.67 0.56 -1.82
N TRP A 184 18.80 -0.62 -2.43
CA TRP A 184 17.93 -1.76 -2.13
C TRP A 184 18.08 -2.24 -0.67
N VAL A 185 19.30 -2.28 -0.11
CA VAL A 185 19.49 -2.60 1.31
C VAL A 185 18.88 -1.52 2.20
N ILE A 186 19.01 -0.24 1.84
CA ILE A 186 18.35 0.86 2.57
C ILE A 186 16.83 0.69 2.56
N VAL A 187 16.22 0.29 1.44
CA VAL A 187 14.79 -0.05 1.40
C VAL A 187 14.44 -1.15 2.39
N ASN A 188 15.24 -2.22 2.45
CA ASN A 188 15.01 -3.31 3.40
C ASN A 188 15.15 -2.86 4.87
N LEU A 189 16.02 -1.89 5.16
CA LEU A 189 16.11 -1.27 6.49
C LEU A 189 14.86 -0.45 6.85
N CYS A 190 14.20 0.17 5.88
CA CYS A 190 12.98 0.95 6.10
C CYS A 190 11.70 0.11 6.16
N ARG A 191 11.73 -1.15 5.72
CA ARG A 191 10.57 -2.05 5.66
C ARG A 191 10.17 -2.61 7.03
N ASN A 192 8.95 -3.17 7.06
CA ASN A 192 8.26 -3.81 8.18
C ASN A 192 7.88 -2.82 9.28
N LYS A 193 6.58 -2.77 9.59
CA LYS A 193 6.01 -1.87 10.61
C LYS A 193 5.79 -2.52 11.98
N ASP A 194 6.00 -3.83 12.10
CA ASP A 194 5.77 -4.59 13.33
C ASP A 194 6.99 -5.45 13.72
N PRO A 195 7.95 -4.92 14.52
CA PRO A 195 8.10 -3.50 14.87
C PRO A 195 8.64 -2.64 13.72
N PRO A 196 8.42 -1.31 13.75
CA PRO A 196 9.06 -0.39 12.82
C PRO A 196 10.58 -0.33 13.06
N PRO A 197 11.38 0.17 12.10
CA PRO A 197 12.81 0.38 12.34
C PRO A 197 13.05 1.36 13.51
N PRO A 198 14.16 1.21 14.26
CA PRO A 198 14.50 2.12 15.35
C PRO A 198 14.58 3.58 14.90
N MET A 199 14.09 4.51 15.72
CA MET A 199 14.07 5.94 15.38
C MET A 199 15.46 6.50 15.01
N GLU A 200 16.50 6.13 15.76
CA GLU A 200 17.88 6.55 15.46
C GLU A 200 18.32 6.09 14.07
N THR A 201 17.92 4.88 13.65
CA THR A 201 18.18 4.39 12.29
C THR A 201 17.45 5.21 11.24
N VAL A 202 16.19 5.59 11.49
CA VAL A 202 15.44 6.45 10.56
C VAL A 202 16.10 7.83 10.42
N GLN A 203 16.55 8.42 11.54
CA GLN A 203 17.27 9.70 11.56
C GLN A 203 18.59 9.64 10.78
N GLU A 204 19.32 8.52 10.86
CA GLU A 204 20.56 8.32 10.09
C GLU A 204 20.29 8.13 8.58
N ILE A 205 19.22 7.44 8.21
CA ILE A 205 18.89 7.10 6.81
C ILE A 205 18.27 8.29 6.04
N LEU A 206 17.44 9.10 6.67
CA LEU A 206 16.69 10.17 5.99
C LEU A 206 17.57 11.16 5.20
N PRO A 207 18.71 11.65 5.72
CA PRO A 207 19.62 12.51 4.96
C PRO A 207 20.12 11.85 3.67
N ALA A 208 20.38 10.54 3.71
CA ALA A 208 20.79 9.79 2.52
C ALA A 208 19.67 9.67 1.49
N LEU A 209 18.42 9.41 1.92
CA LEU A 209 17.26 9.41 1.02
C LEU A 209 17.03 10.78 0.38
N CYS A 210 17.27 11.87 1.12
CA CYS A 210 17.19 13.24 0.59
C CYS A 210 18.24 13.51 -0.50
N VAL A 211 19.39 12.83 -0.48
CA VAL A 211 20.38 12.91 -1.57
C VAL A 211 19.94 12.03 -2.75
N LEU A 212 19.52 10.80 -2.48
CA LEU A 212 19.20 9.80 -3.49
C LEU A 212 17.94 10.15 -4.31
N ILE A 213 17.02 10.96 -3.77
CA ILE A 213 15.79 11.36 -4.48
C ILE A 213 16.06 12.21 -5.73
N TYR A 214 17.25 12.81 -5.83
CA TYR A 214 17.68 13.57 -7.02
C TYR A 214 18.40 12.70 -8.07
N HIS A 215 18.59 11.42 -7.79
CA HIS A 215 19.35 10.55 -8.67
C HIS A 215 18.56 10.25 -9.95
N THR A 216 19.24 10.29 -11.10
CA THR A 216 18.59 10.12 -12.42
C THR A 216 18.35 8.67 -12.82
N ASP A 217 19.04 7.72 -12.17
CA ASP A 217 18.77 6.29 -12.35
C ASP A 217 17.41 5.90 -11.79
N ILE A 218 16.56 5.36 -12.66
CA ILE A 218 15.18 5.00 -12.33
C ILE A 218 15.10 3.93 -11.23
N ASN A 219 16.02 2.96 -11.18
CA ASN A 219 15.95 1.93 -10.14
C ASN A 219 16.28 2.50 -8.77
N ILE A 220 17.31 3.36 -8.70
CA ILE A 220 17.66 4.08 -7.46
C ILE A 220 16.49 4.97 -7.03
N LEU A 221 15.89 5.73 -7.95
CA LEU A 221 14.77 6.62 -7.62
C LEU A 221 13.55 5.84 -7.13
N VAL A 222 13.18 4.75 -7.82
CA VAL A 222 12.08 3.87 -7.39
C VAL A 222 12.33 3.32 -6.00
N ASP A 223 13.51 2.76 -5.74
CA ASP A 223 13.85 2.20 -4.43
C ASP A 223 13.85 3.29 -3.34
N THR A 224 14.43 4.46 -3.62
CA THR A 224 14.43 5.60 -2.68
C THR A 224 13.02 6.02 -2.28
N VAL A 225 12.10 6.12 -3.25
CA VAL A 225 10.72 6.51 -2.97
C VAL A 225 9.96 5.39 -2.25
N TRP A 226 10.25 4.12 -2.53
CA TRP A 226 9.71 3.01 -1.73
C TRP A 226 10.19 3.05 -0.29
N ALA A 227 11.47 3.35 -0.04
CA ALA A 227 11.99 3.52 1.32
C ALA A 227 11.20 4.61 2.07
N LEU A 228 11.01 5.78 1.45
CA LEU A 228 10.17 6.85 2.01
C LEU A 228 8.74 6.37 2.28
N SER A 229 8.14 5.63 1.35
CA SER A 229 6.78 5.09 1.53
C SER A 229 6.66 4.17 2.75
N TYR A 230 7.66 3.32 3.02
CA TYR A 230 7.66 2.45 4.19
C TYR A 230 7.86 3.22 5.49
N LEU A 231 8.71 4.26 5.49
CA LEU A 231 8.86 5.13 6.66
C LEU A 231 7.56 5.87 6.98
N THR A 232 6.83 6.33 5.97
CA THR A 232 5.53 7.00 6.15
C THR A 232 4.37 6.08 6.55
N ASP A 233 4.51 4.74 6.41
CA ASP A 233 3.54 3.74 6.92
C ASP A 233 3.82 3.34 8.40
N GLY A 234 4.73 4.04 9.07
CA GLY A 234 5.16 3.74 10.44
C GLY A 234 4.35 4.39 11.56
N GLY A 235 3.45 5.33 11.22
CA GLY A 235 2.68 6.15 12.17
C GLY A 235 3.09 7.62 12.17
N ASN A 236 2.35 8.45 12.92
CA ASN A 236 2.47 9.92 12.86
C ASN A 236 3.86 10.44 13.25
N GLU A 237 4.58 9.77 14.14
CA GLU A 237 5.94 10.16 14.53
C GLU A 237 6.94 9.98 13.37
N GLN A 238 6.86 8.87 12.64
CA GLN A 238 7.70 8.61 11.47
C GLN A 238 7.31 9.51 10.29
N ILE A 239 6.02 9.78 10.10
CA ILE A 239 5.54 10.79 9.15
C ILE A 239 6.18 12.15 9.47
N GLN A 240 6.20 12.54 10.75
CA GLN A 240 6.83 13.79 11.18
C GLN A 240 8.32 13.82 10.88
N MET A 241 9.06 12.73 11.14
CA MET A 241 10.49 12.64 10.78
C MET A 241 10.74 12.81 9.28
N VAL A 242 9.88 12.22 8.43
CA VAL A 242 9.96 12.39 6.97
C VAL A 242 9.69 13.83 6.57
N ILE A 243 8.68 14.49 7.17
CA ILE A 243 8.39 15.91 6.95
C ILE A 243 9.58 16.78 7.38
N ASP A 244 10.11 16.57 8.58
CA ASP A 244 11.20 17.36 9.18
C ASP A 244 12.52 17.21 8.41
N SER A 245 12.69 16.11 7.66
CA SER A 245 13.83 15.93 6.74
C SER A 245 13.82 16.89 5.55
N GLY A 246 12.67 17.52 5.25
CA GLY A 246 12.50 18.45 4.13
C GLY A 246 12.36 17.76 2.77
N VAL A 247 12.11 16.45 2.72
CA VAL A 247 12.03 15.68 1.46
C VAL A 247 10.73 15.88 0.68
N VAL A 248 9.64 16.28 1.35
CA VAL A 248 8.28 16.35 0.75
C VAL A 248 8.21 17.21 -0.51
N PRO A 249 8.80 18.42 -0.59
CA PRO A 249 8.81 19.24 -1.81
C PRO A 249 9.50 18.57 -3.02
N PHE A 250 10.36 17.58 -2.79
CA PHE A 250 11.03 16.82 -3.85
C PHE A 250 10.30 15.52 -4.18
N LEU A 251 9.54 14.99 -3.23
CA LEU A 251 8.69 13.81 -3.41
C LEU A 251 7.43 14.13 -4.25
N VAL A 252 6.78 15.27 -3.99
CA VAL A 252 5.50 15.63 -4.65
C VAL A 252 5.62 15.72 -6.19
N PRO A 253 6.63 16.37 -6.78
CA PRO A 253 6.77 16.43 -8.24
C PRO A 253 6.88 15.07 -8.93
N LEU A 254 7.32 14.02 -8.21
CA LEU A 254 7.46 12.67 -8.75
C LEU A 254 6.11 12.01 -9.10
N LEU A 255 4.99 12.59 -8.68
CA LEU A 255 3.64 12.19 -9.12
C LEU A 255 3.44 12.35 -10.63
N SER A 256 4.15 13.28 -11.27
CA SER A 256 4.14 13.50 -12.72
C SER A 256 5.26 12.80 -13.48
N HIS A 257 6.06 11.96 -12.81
CA HIS A 257 7.21 11.33 -13.42
C HIS A 257 6.80 10.40 -14.57
N GLN A 258 7.59 10.36 -15.66
CA GLN A 258 7.26 9.55 -16.86
C GLN A 258 7.19 8.05 -16.55
N GLU A 259 8.00 7.60 -15.60
CA GLU A 259 8.00 6.21 -15.16
C GLU A 259 6.92 5.92 -14.13
N VAL A 260 5.93 5.12 -14.54
CA VAL A 260 4.79 4.69 -13.72
C VAL A 260 5.21 4.05 -12.39
N LYS A 261 6.36 3.37 -12.35
CA LYS A 261 6.88 2.78 -11.11
C LYS A 261 7.25 3.85 -10.07
N VAL A 262 7.79 4.98 -10.52
CA VAL A 262 8.11 6.13 -9.67
C VAL A 262 6.81 6.79 -9.21
N GLN A 263 5.87 7.05 -10.11
CA GLN A 263 4.56 7.62 -9.77
C GLN A 263 3.82 6.77 -8.73
N THR A 264 3.81 5.45 -8.89
CA THR A 264 3.13 4.54 -7.94
C THR A 264 3.75 4.62 -6.55
N ALA A 265 5.09 4.63 -6.46
CA ALA A 265 5.78 4.73 -5.19
C ALA A 265 5.57 6.12 -4.55
N ALA A 266 5.62 7.18 -5.35
CA ALA A 266 5.44 8.55 -4.89
C ALA A 266 4.02 8.77 -4.36
N LEU A 267 3.01 8.31 -5.11
CA LEU A 267 1.61 8.36 -4.72
C LEU A 267 1.35 7.62 -3.41
N ARG A 268 1.98 6.45 -3.22
CA ARG A 268 1.90 5.74 -1.95
C ARG A 268 2.53 6.52 -0.81
N ALA A 269 3.74 7.05 -1.01
CA ALA A 269 4.45 7.80 0.03
C ALA A 269 3.67 9.06 0.45
N VAL A 270 3.20 9.88 -0.49
CA VAL A 270 2.40 11.08 -0.16
C VAL A 270 1.03 10.72 0.41
N GLY A 271 0.43 9.62 -0.06
CA GLY A 271 -0.82 9.09 0.51
C GLY A 271 -0.70 8.67 1.96
N ASN A 272 0.39 8.00 2.31
CA ASN A 272 0.67 7.65 3.69
C ASN A 272 0.85 8.90 4.56
N ILE A 273 1.53 9.95 4.08
CA ILE A 273 1.70 11.21 4.83
C ILE A 273 0.35 11.83 5.20
N VAL A 274 -0.61 11.83 4.26
CA VAL A 274 -1.93 12.47 4.48
C VAL A 274 -2.90 11.63 5.32
N THR A 275 -2.50 10.44 5.76
CA THR A 275 -3.19 9.70 6.83
C THR A 275 -2.85 10.22 8.23
N GLY A 276 -1.87 11.12 8.32
CA GLY A 276 -1.43 11.75 9.56
C GLY A 276 -2.40 12.81 10.09
N THR A 277 -1.87 13.78 10.82
CA THR A 277 -2.68 14.91 11.33
C THR A 277 -3.01 15.91 10.23
N ASP A 278 -3.99 16.78 10.49
CA ASP A 278 -4.33 17.90 9.60
C ASP A 278 -3.11 18.76 9.26
N GLU A 279 -2.21 19.02 10.21
CA GLU A 279 -0.98 19.79 9.98
C GLU A 279 -0.02 19.06 9.03
N GLN A 280 0.12 17.74 9.19
CA GLN A 280 0.96 16.90 8.33
C GLN A 280 0.40 16.86 6.90
N THR A 281 -0.91 16.71 6.78
CA THR A 281 -1.63 16.82 5.49
C THR A 281 -1.42 18.19 4.85
N GLN A 282 -1.44 19.27 5.64
CA GLN A 282 -1.24 20.62 5.14
C GLN A 282 0.16 20.84 4.54
N VAL A 283 1.20 20.17 5.05
CA VAL A 283 2.55 20.24 4.45
C VAL A 283 2.54 19.74 3.01
N VAL A 284 1.82 18.65 2.73
CA VAL A 284 1.71 18.09 1.39
C VAL A 284 0.90 19.02 0.47
N LEU A 285 -0.22 19.57 0.97
CA LEU A 285 -1.03 20.56 0.25
C LEU A 285 -0.24 21.82 -0.12
N ASN A 286 0.61 22.31 0.79
CA ASN A 286 1.48 23.47 0.56
C ASN A 286 2.53 23.24 -0.54
N CYS A 287 2.75 21.99 -0.96
CA CYS A 287 3.61 21.63 -2.08
C CYS A 287 2.87 21.54 -3.43
N ASP A 288 1.65 22.10 -3.52
CA ASP A 288 0.79 22.07 -4.71
C ASP A 288 0.48 20.65 -5.21
N VAL A 289 0.32 19.71 -4.27
CA VAL A 289 0.11 18.28 -4.60
C VAL A 289 -1.15 18.04 -5.43
N LEU A 290 -2.18 18.86 -5.27
CA LEU A 290 -3.48 18.66 -5.93
C LEU A 290 -3.42 18.93 -7.45
N SER A 291 -2.49 19.76 -7.93
CA SER A 291 -2.36 20.07 -9.36
C SER A 291 -1.95 18.85 -10.21
N TYR A 292 -1.42 17.81 -9.57
CA TYR A 292 -1.04 16.55 -10.21
C TYR A 292 -2.20 15.56 -10.37
N PHE A 293 -3.28 15.72 -9.60
CA PHE A 293 -4.36 14.74 -9.51
C PHE A 293 -5.25 14.59 -10.75
N PRO A 294 -5.46 15.60 -11.63
CA PRO A 294 -6.22 15.39 -12.85
C PRO A 294 -5.64 14.27 -13.74
N ASN A 295 -4.30 14.20 -13.84
CA ASN A 295 -3.61 13.16 -14.61
C ASN A 295 -3.64 11.79 -13.90
N LEU A 296 -3.59 11.77 -12.57
CA LEU A 296 -3.66 10.52 -11.79
C LEU A 296 -5.08 9.92 -11.81
N LEU A 297 -6.11 10.77 -11.72
CA LEU A 297 -7.51 10.36 -11.75
C LEU A 297 -7.97 9.94 -13.15
N THR A 298 -7.27 10.31 -14.22
CA THR A 298 -7.57 9.85 -15.59
C THR A 298 -6.54 8.86 -16.13
N HIS A 299 -5.62 8.41 -15.28
CA HIS A 299 -4.55 7.50 -15.68
C HIS A 299 -5.13 6.18 -16.23
N PRO A 300 -4.56 5.58 -17.29
CA PRO A 300 -5.05 4.30 -17.87
C PRO A 300 -4.88 3.07 -16.98
N LYS A 301 -4.41 3.23 -15.73
CA LYS A 301 -4.20 2.13 -14.79
C LYS A 301 -5.11 2.36 -13.61
N GLU A 302 -6.11 1.50 -13.49
CA GLU A 302 -7.11 1.51 -12.40
C GLU A 302 -6.46 1.57 -11.02
N LYS A 303 -5.34 0.86 -10.81
CA LYS A 303 -4.60 0.92 -9.53
C LYS A 303 -4.12 2.33 -9.17
N ILE A 304 -3.74 3.15 -10.14
CA ILE A 304 -3.35 4.55 -9.87
C ILE A 304 -4.58 5.39 -9.59
N ASN A 305 -5.68 5.18 -10.32
CA ASN A 305 -6.93 5.89 -10.03
C ASN A 305 -7.41 5.58 -8.61
N LYS A 306 -7.42 4.31 -8.22
CA LYS A 306 -7.75 3.87 -6.86
C LYS A 306 -6.91 4.59 -5.80
N GLU A 307 -5.59 4.54 -5.93
CA GLU A 307 -4.67 5.15 -4.94
C GLU A 307 -4.80 6.68 -4.91
N ALA A 308 -5.10 7.31 -6.05
CA ALA A 308 -5.34 8.74 -6.12
C ALA A 308 -6.66 9.13 -5.44
N VAL A 309 -7.72 8.35 -5.62
CA VAL A 309 -8.99 8.58 -4.92
C VAL A 309 -8.84 8.29 -3.42
N TRP A 310 -8.09 7.26 -3.04
CA TRP A 310 -7.75 6.99 -1.64
C TRP A 310 -6.96 8.14 -0.99
N PHE A 311 -6.01 8.75 -1.71
CA PHE A 311 -5.34 9.96 -1.24
C PHE A 311 -6.37 11.07 -0.98
N LEU A 312 -7.26 11.34 -1.94
CA LEU A 312 -8.25 12.41 -1.82
C LEU A 312 -9.28 12.16 -0.72
N SER A 313 -9.61 10.90 -0.42
CA SER A 313 -10.50 10.57 0.69
C SER A 313 -9.90 10.89 2.06
N ASN A 314 -8.58 10.80 2.20
CA ASN A 314 -7.89 11.25 3.41
C ASN A 314 -7.84 12.79 3.49
N ILE A 315 -7.68 13.49 2.35
CA ILE A 315 -7.75 14.97 2.35
C ILE A 315 -9.14 15.45 2.75
N THR A 316 -10.21 14.84 2.22
CA THR A 316 -11.58 15.25 2.54
C THR A 316 -12.03 14.86 3.94
N ALA A 317 -11.29 13.98 4.63
CA ALA A 317 -11.49 13.69 6.05
C ALA A 317 -10.94 14.78 6.97
N GLY A 318 -10.00 15.61 6.49
CA GLY A 318 -9.42 16.72 7.25
C GLY A 318 -10.38 17.89 7.43
N ASN A 319 -9.86 19.04 7.87
CA ASN A 319 -10.69 20.22 8.13
C ASN A 319 -11.29 20.87 6.86
N GLN A 320 -12.21 21.81 7.09
CA GLN A 320 -12.95 22.54 6.06
C GLN A 320 -12.07 23.29 5.03
N GLN A 321 -10.86 23.72 5.41
CA GLN A 321 -9.94 24.40 4.48
C GLN A 321 -9.33 23.38 3.51
N GLN A 322 -9.06 22.17 3.98
CA GLN A 322 -8.52 21.07 3.17
C GLN A 322 -9.57 20.53 2.21
N VAL A 323 -10.82 20.40 2.67
CA VAL A 323 -11.98 20.15 1.80
C VAL A 323 -12.10 21.23 0.72
N GLN A 324 -11.99 22.51 1.10
CA GLN A 324 -12.06 23.61 0.14
C GLN A 324 -10.94 23.53 -0.91
N ALA A 325 -9.72 23.14 -0.52
CA ALA A 325 -8.62 22.98 -1.46
C ALA A 325 -8.91 21.94 -2.56
N VAL A 326 -9.59 20.84 -2.23
CA VAL A 326 -10.02 19.82 -3.22
C VAL A 326 -11.08 20.37 -4.17
N ILE A 327 -12.01 21.19 -3.67
CA ILE A 327 -13.04 21.87 -4.46
C ILE A 327 -12.39 22.88 -5.41
N ASP A 328 -11.52 23.75 -4.89
CA ASP A 328 -10.83 24.80 -5.65
C ASP A 328 -9.90 24.22 -6.73
N ALA A 329 -9.34 23.03 -6.49
CA ALA A 329 -8.58 22.28 -7.48
C ALA A 329 -9.45 21.62 -8.58
N GLY A 330 -10.78 21.74 -8.51
CA GLY A 330 -11.71 21.20 -9.51
C GLY A 330 -11.78 19.67 -9.54
N LEU A 331 -11.44 19.00 -8.44
CA LEU A 331 -11.30 17.54 -8.40
C LEU A 331 -12.62 16.81 -8.10
N ILE A 332 -13.61 17.49 -7.52
CA ILE A 332 -14.92 16.89 -7.17
C ILE A 332 -15.60 16.21 -8.38
N PRO A 333 -15.75 16.84 -9.56
CA PRO A 333 -16.36 16.17 -10.71
C PRO A 333 -15.61 14.92 -11.16
N MET A 334 -14.29 14.90 -10.98
CA MET A 334 -13.45 13.75 -11.34
C MET A 334 -13.60 12.60 -10.35
N ILE A 335 -13.74 12.91 -9.05
CA ILE A 335 -14.10 11.92 -8.02
C ILE A 335 -15.48 11.32 -8.32
N ILE A 336 -16.47 12.15 -8.67
CA ILE A 336 -17.82 11.69 -9.04
C ILE A 336 -17.79 10.83 -10.31
N HIS A 337 -16.95 11.18 -11.29
CA HIS A 337 -16.76 10.34 -12.47
C HIS A 337 -16.21 8.95 -12.08
N GLN A 338 -15.22 8.90 -11.19
CA GLN A 338 -14.66 7.64 -10.69
C GLN A 338 -15.68 6.85 -9.85
N LEU A 339 -16.51 7.52 -9.05
CA LEU A 339 -17.65 6.92 -8.36
C LEU A 339 -18.62 6.25 -9.33
N ALA A 340 -18.90 6.90 -10.46
CA ALA A 340 -19.86 6.42 -11.45
C ALA A 340 -19.32 5.32 -12.38
N LYS A 341 -18.03 5.37 -12.74
CA LYS A 341 -17.45 4.59 -13.85
C LYS A 341 -16.17 3.83 -13.53
N GLY A 342 -15.55 4.07 -12.37
CA GLY A 342 -14.34 3.37 -11.94
C GLY A 342 -14.61 1.88 -11.68
N ASP A 343 -13.54 1.10 -11.55
CA ASP A 343 -13.65 -0.26 -11.03
C ASP A 343 -14.16 -0.24 -9.58
N PHE A 344 -14.76 -1.33 -9.12
CA PHE A 344 -15.37 -1.38 -7.77
C PHE A 344 -14.40 -0.97 -6.65
N GLY A 345 -13.11 -1.27 -6.79
CA GLY A 345 -12.08 -0.85 -5.84
C GLY A 345 -11.94 0.68 -5.79
N THR A 346 -11.95 1.35 -6.93
CA THR A 346 -11.92 2.82 -7.03
C THR A 346 -13.24 3.45 -6.59
N GLN A 347 -14.39 2.86 -6.94
CA GLN A 347 -15.71 3.34 -6.50
C GLN A 347 -15.84 3.34 -4.97
N LYS A 348 -15.31 2.31 -4.31
CA LYS A 348 -15.26 2.23 -2.84
C LYS A 348 -14.50 3.41 -2.24
N GLU A 349 -13.30 3.72 -2.74
CA GLU A 349 -12.53 4.86 -2.25
C GLU A 349 -13.24 6.19 -2.56
N ALA A 350 -13.93 6.30 -3.70
CA ALA A 350 -14.68 7.49 -4.06
C ALA A 350 -15.86 7.71 -3.11
N ALA A 351 -16.56 6.63 -2.72
CA ALA A 351 -17.63 6.70 -1.72
C ALA A 351 -17.11 7.20 -0.37
N TRP A 352 -15.93 6.74 0.06
CA TRP A 352 -15.24 7.28 1.24
C TRP A 352 -14.91 8.76 1.09
N ALA A 353 -14.37 9.19 -0.06
CA ALA A 353 -14.05 10.60 -0.28
C ALA A 353 -15.29 11.51 -0.18
N ILE A 354 -16.41 11.07 -0.74
CA ILE A 354 -17.69 11.77 -0.67
C ILE A 354 -18.23 11.80 0.77
N SER A 355 -18.27 10.66 1.47
CA SER A 355 -18.80 10.58 2.83
C SER A 355 -17.95 11.39 3.83
N ASN A 356 -16.62 11.34 3.71
CA ASN A 356 -15.72 12.15 4.54
C ASN A 356 -15.96 13.66 4.33
N LEU A 357 -16.17 14.08 3.09
CA LEU A 357 -16.49 15.47 2.77
C LEU A 357 -17.79 15.92 3.45
N THR A 358 -18.81 15.07 3.51
CA THR A 358 -20.11 15.43 4.13
C THR A 358 -20.05 15.45 5.66
N ILE A 359 -19.05 14.80 6.27
CA ILE A 359 -18.81 14.86 7.73
C ILE A 359 -18.06 16.14 8.10
N SER A 360 -16.95 16.44 7.40
CA SER A 360 -16.04 17.53 7.75
C SER A 360 -16.38 18.87 7.09
N GLY A 361 -17.15 18.83 5.99
CA GLY A 361 -17.47 19.99 5.17
C GLY A 361 -18.49 20.94 5.78
N ARG A 362 -18.55 22.15 5.24
CA ARG A 362 -19.62 23.12 5.51
C ARG A 362 -20.81 22.89 4.57
N LYS A 363 -21.96 23.51 4.92
CA LYS A 363 -23.17 23.49 4.09
C LYS A 363 -22.90 23.87 2.63
N ASP A 364 -22.18 24.97 2.39
CA ASP A 364 -21.85 25.46 1.03
C ASP A 364 -21.03 24.44 0.21
N GLN A 365 -20.16 23.69 0.87
CA GLN A 365 -19.32 22.67 0.23
C GLN A 365 -20.13 21.41 -0.14
N VAL A 366 -21.09 21.03 0.72
CA VAL A 366 -22.01 19.92 0.45
C VAL A 366 -23.06 20.30 -0.61
N GLU A 367 -23.58 21.53 -0.58
CA GLU A 367 -24.43 22.07 -1.66
C GLU A 367 -23.71 22.01 -3.01
N TYR A 368 -22.44 22.44 -3.07
CA TYR A 368 -21.64 22.32 -4.29
C TYR A 368 -21.54 20.86 -4.76
N LEU A 369 -21.33 19.91 -3.85
CA LEU A 369 -21.28 18.50 -4.18
C LEU A 369 -22.59 17.99 -4.81
N VAL A 370 -23.74 18.39 -4.26
CA VAL A 370 -25.06 18.07 -4.82
C VAL A 370 -25.24 18.68 -6.20
N GLN A 371 -24.82 19.94 -6.39
CA GLN A 371 -24.83 20.62 -7.70
C GLN A 371 -23.95 19.93 -8.74
N GLN A 372 -22.90 19.21 -8.33
CA GLN A 372 -22.08 18.38 -9.21
C GLN A 372 -22.70 16.99 -9.53
N ASN A 373 -23.98 16.78 -9.18
CA ASN A 373 -24.73 15.57 -9.48
C ASN A 373 -24.15 14.30 -8.83
N VAL A 374 -23.74 14.39 -7.56
CA VAL A 374 -23.21 13.24 -6.81
C VAL A 374 -24.27 12.18 -6.49
N ILE A 375 -25.53 12.58 -6.35
CA ILE A 375 -26.57 11.73 -5.73
C ILE A 375 -26.81 10.44 -6.54
N PRO A 376 -27.07 10.47 -7.86
CA PRO A 376 -27.31 9.25 -8.61
C PRO A 376 -26.17 8.21 -8.56
N PRO A 377 -24.89 8.57 -8.84
CA PRO A 377 -23.81 7.58 -8.75
C PRO A 377 -23.55 7.11 -7.31
N PHE A 378 -23.84 7.92 -6.31
CA PHE A 378 -23.70 7.51 -4.91
C PHE A 378 -24.78 6.51 -4.50
N CYS A 379 -26.05 6.77 -4.82
CA CYS A 379 -27.17 5.85 -4.60
C CYS A 379 -27.02 4.51 -5.36
N ASN A 380 -26.31 4.48 -6.49
CA ASN A 380 -26.03 3.23 -7.21
C ASN A 380 -25.19 2.23 -6.40
N LEU A 381 -24.40 2.70 -5.44
CA LEU A 381 -23.60 1.83 -4.59
C LEU A 381 -24.41 1.19 -3.44
N LEU A 382 -25.67 1.57 -3.21
CA LEU A 382 -26.51 0.95 -2.18
C LEU A 382 -26.86 -0.52 -2.48
N SER A 383 -26.75 -0.94 -3.75
CA SER A 383 -27.08 -2.31 -4.18
C SER A 383 -25.88 -3.27 -4.17
N VAL A 384 -24.72 -2.85 -3.66
CA VAL A 384 -23.51 -3.68 -3.63
C VAL A 384 -23.53 -4.63 -2.44
N LYS A 385 -22.77 -5.74 -2.52
CA LYS A 385 -22.71 -6.75 -1.46
C LYS A 385 -21.83 -6.36 -0.26
N ASP A 386 -20.93 -5.39 -0.44
CA ASP A 386 -20.02 -4.96 0.62
C ASP A 386 -20.79 -4.05 1.60
N SER A 387 -21.16 -4.60 2.76
CA SER A 387 -21.90 -3.88 3.80
C SER A 387 -21.18 -2.62 4.28
N GLN A 388 -19.84 -2.60 4.28
CA GLN A 388 -19.09 -1.40 4.68
C GLN A 388 -19.34 -0.26 3.69
N VAL A 389 -19.37 -0.56 2.39
CA VAL A 389 -19.66 0.46 1.36
C VAL A 389 -21.08 0.96 1.49
N VAL A 390 -22.05 0.05 1.68
CA VAL A 390 -23.46 0.43 1.87
C VAL A 390 -23.62 1.37 3.08
N GLN A 391 -22.98 1.04 4.20
CA GLN A 391 -23.00 1.89 5.40
C GLN A 391 -22.41 3.29 5.13
N VAL A 392 -21.23 3.36 4.50
CA VAL A 392 -20.58 4.64 4.14
C VAL A 392 -21.47 5.51 3.25
N VAL A 393 -22.19 4.89 2.31
CA VAL A 393 -23.10 5.59 1.41
C VAL A 393 -24.34 6.11 2.16
N LEU A 394 -24.95 5.29 3.01
CA LEU A 394 -26.10 5.70 3.82
C LEU A 394 -25.73 6.84 4.79
N ASP A 395 -24.60 6.74 5.48
CA ASP A 395 -24.09 7.80 6.36
C ASP A 395 -23.87 9.10 5.57
N GLY A 396 -23.28 8.99 4.38
CA GLY A 396 -23.07 10.13 3.49
C GLY A 396 -24.38 10.79 3.05
N LEU A 397 -25.38 9.99 2.63
CA LEU A 397 -26.70 10.49 2.22
C LEU A 397 -27.44 11.16 3.39
N LYS A 398 -27.41 10.55 4.58
CA LYS A 398 -27.98 11.13 5.80
C LYS A 398 -27.35 12.48 6.11
N ASN A 399 -26.02 12.59 6.05
CA ASN A 399 -25.34 13.87 6.30
C ASN A 399 -25.71 14.94 5.27
N ILE A 400 -25.85 14.57 3.99
CA ILE A 400 -26.32 15.48 2.95
C ILE A 400 -27.73 16.00 3.27
N LEU A 401 -28.67 15.12 3.63
CA LEU A 401 -30.04 15.49 3.99
C LEU A 401 -30.09 16.39 5.23
N ILE A 402 -29.31 16.06 6.28
CA ILE A 402 -29.20 16.88 7.49
C ILE A 402 -28.67 18.28 7.15
N MET A 403 -27.61 18.37 6.34
CA MET A 403 -26.99 19.65 6.01
C MET A 403 -27.86 20.54 5.12
N ALA A 404 -28.72 19.97 4.30
CA ALA A 404 -29.62 20.71 3.42
C ALA A 404 -30.60 21.61 4.20
N GLY A 405 -31.05 21.14 5.38
CA GLY A 405 -32.04 21.85 6.18
C GLY A 405 -33.34 22.04 5.41
N ASP A 406 -33.73 23.27 5.14
CA ASP A 406 -34.97 23.60 4.40
C ASP A 406 -34.98 23.05 2.96
N GLU A 407 -33.82 22.76 2.38
CA GLU A 407 -33.69 22.19 1.02
C GLU A 407 -33.69 20.65 1.01
N ALA A 408 -33.91 20.00 2.17
CA ALA A 408 -33.90 18.55 2.27
C ALA A 408 -34.95 17.87 1.37
N SER A 409 -36.11 18.50 1.17
CA SER A 409 -37.15 17.99 0.26
C SER A 409 -36.67 17.89 -1.18
N THR A 410 -35.95 18.91 -1.67
CA THR A 410 -35.38 18.89 -3.02
C THR A 410 -34.33 17.79 -3.17
N ILE A 411 -33.51 17.53 -2.14
CA ILE A 411 -32.56 16.42 -2.18
C ILE A 411 -33.28 15.07 -2.13
N ALA A 412 -34.33 14.94 -1.31
CA ALA A 412 -35.16 13.74 -1.23
C ALA A 412 -35.80 13.43 -2.60
N GLU A 413 -36.35 14.43 -3.30
CA GLU A 413 -36.87 14.30 -4.66
C GLU A 413 -35.78 13.78 -5.63
N ILE A 414 -34.55 14.31 -5.59
CA ILE A 414 -33.44 13.82 -6.43
C ILE A 414 -33.09 12.36 -6.11
N ILE A 415 -33.11 11.97 -4.82
CA ILE A 415 -32.88 10.59 -4.40
C ILE A 415 -33.97 9.68 -4.95
N GLU A 416 -35.23 10.10 -4.89
CA GLU A 416 -36.37 9.35 -5.43
C GLU A 416 -36.29 9.22 -6.96
N GLU A 417 -36.07 10.33 -7.68
CA GLU A 417 -35.98 10.35 -9.15
C GLU A 417 -34.89 9.44 -9.71
N CYS A 418 -33.78 9.27 -8.98
CA CYS A 418 -32.68 8.40 -9.40
C CYS A 418 -32.84 6.92 -8.99
N GLY A 419 -34.00 6.56 -8.40
CA GLY A 419 -34.29 5.22 -7.91
C GLY A 419 -33.48 4.87 -6.64
N GLY A 420 -33.11 5.88 -5.86
CA GLY A 420 -32.35 5.74 -4.62
C GLY A 420 -33.24 5.34 -3.45
N LEU A 421 -34.47 5.85 -3.39
CA LEU A 421 -35.43 5.55 -2.32
C LEU A 421 -35.75 4.05 -2.24
N GLU A 422 -36.05 3.41 -3.38
CA GLU A 422 -36.37 1.97 -3.41
C GLU A 422 -35.17 1.11 -2.97
N LYS A 423 -33.94 1.59 -3.22
CA LYS A 423 -32.73 0.92 -2.72
C LYS A 423 -32.58 1.06 -1.22
N ILE A 424 -32.90 2.24 -0.66
CA ILE A 424 -32.89 2.46 0.79
C ILE A 424 -33.98 1.61 1.46
N GLU A 425 -35.18 1.52 0.87
CA GLU A 425 -36.26 0.66 1.35
C GLU A 425 -35.85 -0.83 1.37
N ALA A 426 -35.21 -1.30 0.31
CA ALA A 426 -34.69 -2.67 0.25
C ALA A 426 -33.69 -2.97 1.38
N LEU A 427 -32.91 -1.97 1.81
CA LEU A 427 -31.96 -2.10 2.92
C LEU A 427 -32.62 -2.22 4.29
N GLN A 428 -33.92 -1.95 4.43
CA GLN A 428 -34.66 -2.26 5.65
C GLN A 428 -34.77 -3.77 5.93
N GLN A 429 -34.43 -4.62 4.96
CA GLN A 429 -34.38 -6.08 5.14
C GLN A 429 -32.95 -6.61 5.23
N HIS A 430 -31.95 -5.72 5.34
CA HIS A 430 -30.54 -6.09 5.36
C HIS A 430 -30.16 -6.81 6.66
N GLU A 431 -29.28 -7.82 6.57
CA GLU A 431 -28.88 -8.67 7.70
C GLU A 431 -28.08 -7.92 8.78
N ASN A 432 -27.37 -6.86 8.40
CA ASN A 432 -26.66 -5.98 9.31
C ASN A 432 -27.63 -4.97 9.95
N GLU A 433 -27.78 -5.03 11.28
CA GLU A 433 -28.67 -4.18 12.05
C GLU A 433 -28.40 -2.68 11.91
N ASP A 434 -27.14 -2.27 11.78
CA ASP A 434 -26.77 -0.85 11.68
C ASP A 434 -27.28 -0.26 10.35
N ILE A 435 -27.14 -1.02 9.26
CA ILE A 435 -27.65 -0.65 7.94
C ILE A 435 -29.18 -0.58 7.96
N TYR A 436 -29.82 -1.59 8.53
CA TYR A 436 -31.28 -1.62 8.69
C TYR A 436 -31.80 -0.39 9.45
N LYS A 437 -31.23 -0.11 10.64
CA LYS A 437 -31.66 1.01 11.49
C LYS A 437 -31.45 2.35 10.79
N LEU A 438 -30.32 2.52 10.14
CA LEU A 438 -29.99 3.76 9.44
C LEU A 438 -30.90 3.99 8.22
N ALA A 439 -31.19 2.94 7.44
CA ALA A 439 -32.13 3.02 6.33
C ALA A 439 -33.56 3.37 6.82
N PHE A 440 -34.00 2.76 7.92
CA PHE A 440 -35.27 3.08 8.55
C PHE A 440 -35.34 4.54 9.00
N GLU A 441 -34.31 5.04 9.68
CA GLU A 441 -34.25 6.43 10.16
C GLU A 441 -34.30 7.44 9.00
N ILE A 442 -33.59 7.19 7.91
CA ILE A 442 -33.60 8.06 6.72
C ILE A 442 -35.02 8.13 6.12
N ILE A 443 -35.70 6.98 5.98
CA ILE A 443 -37.06 6.92 5.43
C ILE A 443 -38.05 7.62 6.35
N ASP A 444 -38.04 7.30 7.64
CA ASP A 444 -38.93 7.89 8.65
C ASP A 444 -38.81 9.42 8.69
N GLN A 445 -37.58 9.94 8.62
CA GLN A 445 -37.34 11.37 8.76
C GLN A 445 -37.57 12.19 7.49
N TYR A 446 -37.28 11.66 6.30
CA TYR A 446 -37.23 12.48 5.07
C TYR A 446 -38.19 12.05 3.96
N PHE A 447 -38.75 10.83 4.03
CA PHE A 447 -39.60 10.28 2.96
C PHE A 447 -40.99 9.86 3.44
N SER A 448 -41.24 9.90 4.75
CA SER A 448 -42.55 9.53 5.34
C SER A 448 -43.50 10.71 5.42
N GLY A 449 -43.66 11.44 4.31
CA GLY A 449 -44.48 12.65 4.25
C GLY A 449 -45.88 12.44 4.84
N ASP A 450 -46.31 13.41 5.65
CA ASP A 450 -47.65 13.58 6.21
C ASP A 450 -48.71 13.77 5.10
N ASP A 451 -48.94 12.75 4.28
CA ASP A 451 -50.10 12.62 3.36
C ASP A 451 -51.38 12.29 4.16
N ILE A 452 -51.60 13.02 5.25
CA ILE A 452 -52.91 13.18 5.85
C ILE A 452 -53.27 14.66 5.71
N ASP A 453 -53.50 15.08 4.47
CA ASP A 453 -54.62 15.98 4.20
C ASP A 453 -55.89 15.24 4.66
N GLU A 454 -56.14 15.27 5.97
CA GLU A 454 -57.40 14.84 6.58
C GLU A 454 -58.46 15.77 6.00
N ASP A 455 -59.05 15.40 4.86
CA ASP A 455 -60.23 16.07 4.33
C ASP A 455 -61.28 16.05 5.46
N PRO A 456 -61.60 17.20 6.08
CA PRO A 456 -62.50 17.24 7.22
C PRO A 456 -63.93 16.77 6.85
N SER A 457 -64.21 16.58 5.55
CA SER A 457 -65.48 16.06 5.05
C SER A 457 -65.63 14.54 5.16
N LEU A 458 -64.55 13.79 5.47
CA LEU A 458 -64.59 12.34 5.68
C LEU A 458 -64.80 11.92 7.15
N ILE A 459 -64.90 12.88 8.08
CA ILE A 459 -65.20 12.61 9.48
C ILE A 459 -66.71 12.34 9.61
N PRO A 460 -67.18 11.14 10.01
CA PRO A 460 -68.60 10.90 10.19
C PRO A 460 -69.11 11.72 11.39
N GLU A 461 -70.11 12.57 11.18
CA GLU A 461 -70.75 13.30 12.28
C GLU A 461 -71.39 12.32 13.28
N ALA A 462 -70.89 12.33 14.51
CA ALA A 462 -71.45 11.55 15.60
C ALA A 462 -72.70 12.24 16.16
N THR A 463 -73.89 11.68 15.93
CA THR A 463 -75.08 12.08 16.70
C THR A 463 -75.00 11.58 18.15
N GLN A 464 -75.48 12.42 19.09
CA GLN A 464 -75.52 12.14 20.53
C GLN A 464 -76.21 10.80 20.81
N GLY A 465 -75.39 9.79 21.13
CA GLY A 465 -75.86 8.41 21.38
C GLY A 465 -74.84 7.32 21.04
N GLY A 466 -73.76 7.63 20.31
CA GLY A 466 -72.62 6.72 20.17
C GLY A 466 -72.81 5.54 19.21
N THR A 467 -73.73 5.65 18.25
CA THR A 467 -73.87 4.69 17.14
C THR A 467 -73.64 5.38 15.80
N TYR A 468 -72.72 4.85 14.99
CA TYR A 468 -72.46 5.29 13.62
C TYR A 468 -73.64 4.93 12.72
N ASN A 469 -74.17 5.92 11.98
CA ASN A 469 -75.25 5.71 11.02
C ASN A 469 -74.65 5.66 9.62
N PHE A 470 -74.65 4.48 8.98
CA PHE A 470 -74.33 4.35 7.56
C PHE A 470 -75.62 4.53 6.75
N ASP A 471 -75.75 5.67 6.06
CA ASP A 471 -76.85 5.90 5.12
C ASP A 471 -76.62 5.07 3.84
N PRO A 472 -77.49 4.10 3.48
CA PRO A 472 -77.28 3.27 2.29
C PRO A 472 -77.65 3.98 0.98
N THR A 473 -77.99 5.28 1.00
CA THR A 473 -78.51 6.00 -0.18
C THR A 473 -77.60 7.08 -0.76
N ALA A 474 -76.32 7.14 -0.40
CA ALA A 474 -75.36 7.97 -1.10
C ALA A 474 -75.10 7.44 -2.53
N ASN A 475 -75.76 8.09 -3.49
CA ASN A 475 -75.88 7.74 -4.90
C ASN A 475 -74.57 7.30 -5.60
N LEU A 476 -74.60 6.11 -6.19
CA LEU A 476 -73.85 5.77 -7.39
C LEU A 476 -74.19 6.78 -8.50
N GLN A 477 -73.28 7.71 -8.82
CA GLN A 477 -73.35 8.50 -10.05
C GLN A 477 -72.14 8.19 -10.94
N THR A 478 -72.46 7.43 -11.98
CA THR A 478 -71.72 7.19 -13.22
C THR A 478 -71.26 8.47 -13.93
N LYS A 479 -70.00 8.51 -14.38
CA LYS A 479 -69.51 9.33 -15.51
C LYS A 479 -68.47 8.50 -16.27
N GLU A 480 -68.86 7.81 -17.35
CA GLU A 480 -68.81 8.22 -18.76
C GLU A 480 -67.40 8.56 -19.30
N PHE A 481 -66.90 7.68 -20.16
CA PHE A 481 -65.80 7.93 -21.10
C PHE A 481 -66.31 8.82 -22.24
N ASN A 482 -65.52 9.83 -22.63
CA ASN A 482 -65.73 10.60 -23.86
C ASN A 482 -64.80 10.09 -24.97
N PHE A 483 -65.35 10.00 -26.19
CA PHE A 483 -64.76 9.47 -27.43
C PHE A 483 -63.50 10.20 -27.91
#